data_AF-A0A0H2YS58-F1
#
_entry.id   AF-A0A0H2YS58-F1
#
_cell.length_a   1.000
_cell.length_b   1.000
_cell.length_c   1.000
_cell.angle_alpha   90.00
_cell.angle_beta   90.00
_cell.angle_gamma   90.00
#
_symmetry.space_group_name_H-M   'P 1'
#
loop_
_entity.id
_entity.type
_entity.pdbx_description
1 polymer ?
#
loop_
_entity_poly.entity_id
_entity_poly.type
_entity_poly.pdbx_seq_one_letter_code
_entity_poly.pdbx_strand_id
1 'polypeptide(L)'
;MDNEELLNMRFKICDNLQYEVDEEGIVTILEKQDHKIQRFFRKLKFKIPMYKRTSLDEYGSEVFLQINGTNTVKEIGEALEVRFGEKVHPLYERLLVFLNHIYLNCKYIEKVE
;
A
#
# COMPACT_ATOMS: atom_id res chain seq x y z
N MET A 1 2.26 22.96 3.92
CA MET A 1 3.22 21.87 3.69
C MET A 1 3.91 22.21 2.40
N ASP A 2 5.21 22.46 2.46
CA ASP A 2 5.99 22.81 1.28
C ASP A 2 6.18 21.59 0.38
N ASN A 3 6.38 21.78 -0.93
CA ASN A 3 6.61 20.66 -1.87
C ASN A 3 7.86 19.87 -1.47
N GLU A 4 8.89 20.55 -0.98
CA GLU A 4 10.11 19.92 -0.48
C GLU A 4 9.85 19.05 0.76
N GLU A 5 8.92 19.46 1.63
CA GLU A 5 8.53 18.70 2.81
C GLU A 5 7.78 17.40 2.43
N LEU A 6 6.90 17.46 1.44
CA LEU A 6 6.17 16.29 0.92
C LEU A 6 7.11 15.26 0.30
N LEU A 7 8.07 15.72 -0.49
CA LEU A 7 9.01 14.85 -1.20
C LEU A 7 9.99 14.14 -0.25
N ASN A 8 10.31 14.75 0.89
CA ASN A 8 11.21 14.18 1.90
C ASN A 8 10.51 13.23 2.89
N MET A 9 9.18 13.06 2.80
CA MET A 9 8.46 12.14 3.66
C MET A 9 8.92 10.71 3.47
N ARG A 10 8.98 9.96 4.57
CA ARG A 10 9.24 8.51 4.57
C ARG A 10 8.07 7.77 5.19
N PHE A 11 7.80 6.59 4.65
CA PHE A 11 6.78 5.69 5.17
C PHE A 11 7.38 4.30 5.37
N LYS A 12 6.84 3.57 6.36
CA LYS A 12 7.09 2.14 6.54
C LYS A 12 5.77 1.37 6.55
N ILE A 13 5.81 0.13 6.10
CA ILE A 13 4.67 -0.80 6.22
C ILE A 13 4.42 -1.08 7.70
N CYS A 14 3.16 -1.10 8.10
CA CYS A 14 2.77 -1.43 9.47
C CYS A 14 3.17 -2.86 9.83
N ASP A 15 3.79 -3.09 11.00
CA ASP A 15 4.32 -4.40 11.42
C ASP A 15 3.27 -5.52 11.48
N ASN A 16 2.00 -5.15 11.66
CA ASN A 16 0.88 -6.08 11.75
C ASN A 16 0.19 -6.36 10.41
N LEU A 17 0.62 -5.70 9.32
CA LEU A 17 0.05 -5.90 8.00
C LEU A 17 0.65 -7.16 7.37
N GLN A 18 -0.23 -8.08 6.98
CA GLN A 18 0.17 -9.27 6.23
C GLN A 18 -0.03 -9.03 4.74
N TYR A 19 0.97 -9.38 3.94
CA TYR A 19 0.89 -9.35 2.49
C TYR A 19 1.72 -10.47 1.87
N GLU A 20 1.37 -10.85 0.65
CA GLU A 20 2.09 -11.81 -0.18
C GLU A 20 2.54 -11.09 -1.46
N VAL A 21 3.65 -11.53 -2.04
CA VAL A 21 4.15 -11.05 -3.34
C VAL A 21 4.27 -12.27 -4.24
N ASP A 22 3.66 -12.22 -5.42
CA ASP A 22 3.75 -13.31 -6.39
C ASP A 22 5.00 -13.21 -7.29
N GLU A 23 5.15 -14.16 -8.21
CA GLU A 23 6.30 -14.24 -9.14
C GLU A 23 6.38 -13.06 -10.11
N GLU A 24 5.27 -12.37 -10.36
CA GLU A 24 5.19 -11.18 -11.22
C GLU A 24 5.42 -9.88 -10.41
N GLY A 25 5.62 -9.99 -9.09
CA GLY A 25 5.82 -8.86 -8.19
C GLY A 25 4.51 -8.20 -7.75
N ILE A 26 3.35 -8.82 -7.96
CA ILE A 26 2.06 -8.28 -7.54
C ILE A 26 1.85 -8.52 -6.05
N VAL A 27 1.58 -7.43 -5.34
CA VAL A 27 1.33 -7.43 -3.91
C VAL A 27 -0.14 -7.74 -3.64
N THR A 28 -0.40 -8.73 -2.79
CA THR A 28 -1.74 -9.02 -2.26
C THR A 28 -1.78 -8.82 -0.75
N ILE A 29 -2.54 -7.82 -0.30
CA ILE A 29 -2.76 -7.52 1.11
C ILE A 29 -3.78 -8.50 1.71
N LEU A 30 -3.48 -9.00 2.91
CA LEU A 30 -4.30 -9.95 3.66
C LEU A 30 -4.86 -9.30 4.93
N GLU A 31 -6.11 -8.87 4.86
CA GLU A 31 -6.78 -8.22 5.99
C GLU A 31 -7.62 -9.26 6.76
N LYS A 32 -7.32 -9.46 8.04
CA LYS A 32 -8.10 -10.37 8.88
C LYS A 32 -9.48 -9.81 9.19
N GLN A 33 -10.52 -10.53 8.81
CA GLN A 33 -11.92 -10.19 9.06
C GLN A 33 -12.37 -10.73 10.43
N ASP A 34 -12.15 -9.93 11.49
CA ASP A 34 -12.43 -10.31 12.88
C ASP A 34 -13.59 -9.53 13.56
N HIS A 35 -14.42 -8.82 12.78
CA HIS A 35 -15.57 -8.13 13.35
C HIS A 35 -16.53 -9.11 14.04
N LYS A 36 -16.99 -8.76 15.26
CA LYS A 36 -17.92 -9.58 16.08
C LYS A 36 -19.15 -10.04 15.30
N ILE A 37 -19.66 -9.17 14.42
CA ILE A 37 -20.81 -9.42 13.55
C ILE A 37 -20.49 -10.51 12.51
N GLN A 38 -19.33 -10.44 11.86
CA GLN A 38 -18.88 -11.45 10.88
C GLN A 38 -18.60 -12.81 11.54
N ARG A 39 -18.05 -12.82 12.77
CA ARG A 39 -17.91 -14.06 13.56
C ARG A 39 -19.27 -14.70 13.86
N PHE A 40 -20.31 -13.89 14.10
CA PHE A 40 -21.68 -14.37 14.31
C PHE A 40 -22.29 -14.93 13.03
N PHE A 41 -22.19 -14.22 11.90
CA PHE A 41 -22.69 -14.71 10.61
C PHE A 41 -21.97 -15.97 10.12
N ARG A 42 -20.67 -16.12 10.39
CA ARG A 42 -19.92 -17.36 10.08
C ARG A 42 -20.42 -18.56 10.89
N LYS A 43 -20.88 -18.36 12.14
CA LYS A 43 -21.56 -19.42 12.92
C LYS A 43 -22.89 -19.83 12.32
N LEU A 44 -23.56 -18.92 11.59
CA LEU A 44 -24.81 -19.19 10.87
C LEU A 44 -24.60 -19.86 9.49
N LYS A 45 -23.42 -20.43 9.23
CA LYS A 45 -23.02 -21.11 7.98
C LYS A 45 -22.95 -20.24 6.72
N PHE A 46 -22.95 -18.91 6.84
CA PHE A 46 -22.58 -18.06 5.71
C PHE A 46 -21.09 -18.26 5.36
N LYS A 47 -20.78 -18.50 4.09
CA LYS A 47 -19.40 -18.64 3.57
C LYS A 47 -18.70 -17.27 3.51
N ILE A 48 -18.36 -16.72 4.67
CA ILE A 48 -17.59 -15.49 4.78
C ILE A 48 -16.12 -15.87 4.98
N PRO A 49 -15.22 -15.50 4.05
CA PRO A 49 -13.80 -15.80 4.18
C PRO A 49 -13.21 -15.09 5.41
N MET A 50 -12.27 -15.75 6.08
CA MET A 50 -11.62 -15.22 7.29
C MET A 50 -10.64 -14.08 6.99
N TYR A 51 -10.18 -13.98 5.73
CA TYR A 51 -9.29 -12.95 5.24
C TYR A 51 -9.89 -12.29 4.01
N LYS A 52 -9.85 -10.97 3.96
CA LYS A 52 -10.04 -10.21 2.73
C LYS A 52 -8.69 -10.12 2.04
N ARG A 53 -8.66 -10.55 0.78
CA ARG A 53 -7.48 -10.44 -0.09
C ARG A 53 -7.70 -9.25 -1.01
N THR A 54 -6.72 -8.36 -1.12
CA THR A 54 -6.78 -7.20 -2.02
C THR A 54 -5.45 -7.13 -2.75
N SER A 55 -5.49 -7.49 -4.04
CA SER A 55 -4.33 -7.41 -4.93
C SER A 55 -4.21 -5.98 -5.47
N LEU A 56 -3.00 -5.43 -5.40
CA LEU A 56 -2.66 -4.15 -6.00
C LEU A 56 -2.43 -4.34 -7.51
N ASP A 57 -2.49 -3.25 -8.27
CA ASP A 57 -2.02 -3.26 -9.65
C ASP A 57 -0.48 -3.27 -9.69
N GLU A 58 0.09 -3.41 -10.89
CA GLU A 58 1.55 -3.41 -11.06
C GLU A 58 2.22 -2.15 -10.49
N TYR A 59 1.59 -0.98 -10.72
CA TYR A 59 2.09 0.29 -10.21
C TYR A 59 2.02 0.36 -8.68
N GLY A 60 0.86 0.06 -8.08
CA GLY A 60 0.69 0.09 -6.64
C GLY A 60 1.56 -0.94 -5.93
N SER A 61 1.79 -2.10 -6.54
CA SER A 61 2.70 -3.13 -6.04
C SER A 61 4.14 -2.62 -6.03
N GLU A 62 4.60 -2.01 -7.12
CA GLU A 62 5.92 -1.39 -7.20
C GLU A 62 6.12 -0.32 -6.13
N VAL A 63 5.17 0.61 -6.01
CA VAL A 63 5.21 1.64 -4.96
C VAL A 63 5.30 0.99 -3.60
N PHE A 64 4.40 0.04 -3.31
CA PHE A 64 4.29 -0.61 -2.01
C PHE A 64 5.57 -1.34 -1.60
N LEU A 65 6.22 -2.03 -2.54
CA LEU A 65 7.47 -2.76 -2.28
C LEU A 65 8.65 -1.84 -1.96
N GLN A 66 8.60 -0.58 -2.35
CA GLN A 66 9.63 0.42 -2.01
C GLN A 66 9.39 1.11 -0.66
N ILE A 67 8.25 0.85 0.01
CA ILE A 67 7.93 1.42 1.33
C ILE A 67 8.65 0.60 2.42
N ASN A 68 9.85 1.03 2.76
CA ASN A 68 10.76 0.33 3.67
C ASN A 68 11.15 1.14 4.93
N GLY A 69 10.62 2.35 5.08
CA GLY A 69 10.95 3.27 6.17
C GLY A 69 12.20 4.13 5.92
N THR A 70 12.95 3.87 4.86
CA THR A 70 14.17 4.62 4.50
C THR A 70 13.98 5.48 3.26
N ASN A 71 13.30 4.94 2.24
CA ASN A 71 13.09 5.64 0.98
C ASN A 71 12.12 6.80 1.17
N THR A 72 12.49 7.96 0.63
CA THR A 72 11.67 9.16 0.56
C THR A 72 10.64 9.04 -0.57
N VAL A 73 9.56 9.82 -0.51
CA VAL A 73 8.59 9.93 -1.61
C VAL A 73 9.27 10.31 -2.93
N LYS A 74 10.31 11.15 -2.86
CA LYS A 74 11.12 11.50 -4.02
C LYS A 74 11.80 10.29 -4.65
N GLU A 75 12.55 9.53 -3.86
CA GLU A 75 13.30 8.35 -4.33
C GLU A 75 12.36 7.27 -4.89
N ILE A 76 11.19 7.08 -4.27
CA ILE A 76 10.16 6.19 -4.79
C ILE A 76 9.67 6.69 -6.16
N GLY A 77 9.41 7.99 -6.30
CA GLY A 77 9.04 8.60 -7.57
C GLY A 77 10.08 8.36 -8.67
N GLU A 78 11.36 8.64 -8.38
CA GLU A 78 12.46 8.46 -9.31
C GLU A 78 12.61 6.99 -9.75
N ALA A 79 12.45 6.03 -8.83
CA ALA A 79 12.47 4.61 -9.16
C ALA A 79 11.30 4.18 -10.07
N LEU A 80 10.10 4.74 -9.85
CA LEU A 80 8.95 4.49 -10.73
C LEU A 80 9.18 5.07 -12.13
N GLU A 81 9.81 6.24 -12.23
CA GLU A 81 10.17 6.87 -13.51
C GLU A 81 11.20 6.03 -14.28
N VAL A 82 12.21 5.50 -13.59
CA VAL A 82 13.18 4.56 -14.19
C VAL A 82 12.47 3.30 -14.71
N ARG A 83 11.49 2.76 -13.98
CA ARG A 83 10.80 1.51 -14.35
C ARG A 83 9.78 1.69 -15.46
N PHE A 84 8.95 2.74 -15.40
CA PHE A 84 7.79 2.91 -16.27
C PHE A 84 7.97 3.99 -17.34
N GLY A 85 9.01 4.83 -17.23
CA GLY A 85 9.24 5.97 -18.10
C GLY A 85 8.03 6.90 -18.16
N GLU A 86 7.76 7.43 -19.36
CA GLU A 86 6.68 8.39 -19.62
C GLU A 86 5.28 7.93 -19.17
N LYS A 87 5.04 6.62 -19.05
CA LYS A 87 3.73 6.07 -18.63
C LYS A 87 3.36 6.41 -17.19
N VAL A 88 4.34 6.85 -16.39
CA VAL A 88 4.15 7.16 -14.98
C VAL A 88 3.53 8.55 -14.76
N HIS A 89 3.56 9.42 -15.78
CA HIS A 89 3.05 10.78 -15.63
C HIS A 89 1.52 10.82 -15.48
N PRO A 90 0.99 11.66 -14.57
CA PRO A 90 1.69 12.54 -13.63
C PRO A 90 2.27 11.78 -12.41
N LEU A 91 3.60 11.81 -12.26
CA LEU A 91 4.36 10.96 -11.32
C LEU A 91 3.99 11.21 -9.85
N TYR A 92 4.37 12.39 -9.34
CA TYR A 92 4.27 12.68 -7.91
C TYR A 92 2.83 12.86 -7.45
N GLU A 93 1.95 13.38 -8.31
CA GLU A 93 0.53 13.49 -7.99
C GLU A 93 -0.10 12.12 -7.79
N ARG A 94 0.12 11.18 -8.73
CA ARG A 94 -0.40 9.82 -8.62
C ARG A 94 0.19 9.08 -7.42
N LEU A 95 1.50 9.22 -7.20
CA LEU A 95 2.19 8.61 -6.06
C LEU A 95 1.64 9.12 -4.73
N LEU A 96 1.50 10.44 -4.57
CA LEU A 96 0.97 11.04 -3.35
C LEU A 96 -0.49 10.64 -3.10
N VAL A 97 -1.34 10.59 -4.14
CA VAL A 97 -2.72 10.10 -4.02
C VAL A 97 -2.75 8.67 -3.50
N PHE A 98 -1.92 7.79 -4.09
CA PHE A 98 -1.83 6.40 -3.67
C PHE A 98 -1.35 6.26 -2.21
N LEU A 99 -0.21 6.88 -1.87
CA LEU A 99 0.36 6.86 -0.52
C LEU A 99 -0.63 7.40 0.52
N ASN A 100 -1.30 8.52 0.21
CA ASN A 100 -2.28 9.12 1.11
C ASN A 100 -3.49 8.20 1.32
N HIS A 101 -3.94 7.50 0.27
CA HIS A 101 -5.03 6.54 0.38
C HIS A 101 -4.67 5.39 1.33
N ILE A 102 -3.53 4.74 1.12
CA ILE A 102 -3.11 3.59 1.91
C ILE A 102 -2.66 3.96 3.34
N TYR A 103 -2.22 5.21 3.55
CA TYR A 103 -1.93 5.77 4.87
C TYR A 103 -3.21 6.09 5.66
N LEU A 104 -4.10 6.95 5.15
CA LEU A 104 -5.24 7.47 5.91
C LEU A 104 -6.41 6.50 5.98
N ASN A 105 -6.75 5.84 4.88
CA ASN A 105 -7.97 5.05 4.76
C ASN A 105 -7.73 3.58 5.10
N CYS A 106 -6.65 3.02 4.54
CA CYS A 106 -6.33 1.61 4.73
C CYS A 106 -5.49 1.34 5.98
N LYS A 107 -4.68 2.32 6.40
CA LYS A 107 -3.71 2.19 7.51
C LYS A 107 -2.70 1.06 7.30
N TYR A 108 -2.29 0.88 6.05
CA TYR A 108 -1.30 -0.14 5.65
C TYR A 108 0.13 0.32 5.92
N ILE A 109 0.35 1.63 5.94
CA ILE A 109 1.65 2.24 6.15
C ILE A 109 1.53 3.32 7.23
N GLU A 110 2.65 3.68 7.84
CA GLU A 110 2.77 4.77 8.79
C GLU A 110 3.96 5.66 8.47
N LYS A 111 3.88 6.95 8.84
CA LYS A 111 4.98 7.89 8.64
C LYS A 111 6.14 7.55 9.56
N VAL A 112 7.35 7.71 9.07
CA VAL A 112 8.58 7.63 9.86
C VAL A 112 9.04 9.06 10.14
N GLU A 113 9.37 9.36 11.39
CA GLU A 113 9.98 10.64 11.79
C GLU A 113 11.40 10.83 11.23
#